data_AF-A0A0B0EM56-F1
#
_entry.id   AF-A0A0B0EM56-F1
#
_cell.length_a   1.000
_cell.length_b   1.000
_cell.length_c   1.000
_cell.angle_alpha   90.00
_cell.angle_beta   90.00
_cell.angle_gamma   90.00
#
_symmetry.space_group_name_H-M   'P 1'
#
loop_
_entity.id
_entity.type
_entity.pdbx_description
1 polymer ?
#
loop_
_entity_poly.entity_id
_entity_poly.type
_entity_poly.pdbx_seq_one_letter_code
_entity_poly.pdbx_strand_id
1 'polypeptide(L)'
;MKIELISVGSELVCGQVRDLNAPLVASKLTELGFNVVNHTIANDNSEELKFSLKSILERADLIIITGGLGPTKDDITRETVADFCNVTLVSDEESINHIENLTGNIHDQKYVNCLKQARVPEGSTVIHNRTGTAQGFLINASQANIICLPGVHTEMVQMLEDWVIPYILRESGESKKRYTRVINTFGMSESILDEKIQRIIKADKYLSYSTLVSNGVVSIRTTLCNTDKINADSILDKIEEEICRELGAFVFSRHEESLENIISKIFKENAITLAVAESCTGGLVSNLLTNVQGSSVFFLGGIVSYSNKVKENLLNVSGKLIREFGVISSEVAKAMAYGARERIQADIGLAVTGIAGPTGIEGGIDQKRPVGLVYVATAINDDLECKEYRFFGSRLEIKKTCRKCGAEYTKIIFIRKSSKTVQILTYAVTLRIKFSSLCSPSVKYCPSTFRTHSFSKTTHSYSLKRTLSDSYFHNFVLCCITVFLQLLWQVFILNMK
;
A
#
# COMPACT_ATOMS: atom_id res chain seq x y z
N MET A 1 12.70 26.82 -13.10
CA MET A 1 12.36 26.82 -11.68
C MET A 1 12.96 25.60 -10.98
N LYS A 2 14.16 25.76 -10.44
CA LYS A 2 14.77 24.92 -9.41
C LYS A 2 14.37 25.46 -8.03
N ILE A 3 13.96 24.58 -7.13
CA ILE A 3 13.46 24.93 -5.81
C ILE A 3 14.35 24.28 -4.75
N GLU A 4 14.75 25.05 -3.73
CA GLU A 4 15.41 24.52 -2.53
C GLU A 4 14.61 24.82 -1.27
N LEU A 5 14.68 23.89 -0.33
CA LEU A 5 13.96 23.96 0.93
C LEU A 5 14.93 24.16 2.09
N ILE A 6 14.56 25.03 3.04
CA ILE A 6 15.27 25.20 4.30
C ILE A 6 14.30 24.97 5.46
N SER A 7 14.58 24.00 6.31
CA SER A 7 13.87 23.82 7.59
C SER A 7 14.70 24.45 8.70
N VAL A 8 14.13 25.42 9.41
CA VAL A 8 14.81 26.15 10.50
C VAL A 8 14.32 25.63 11.84
N GLY A 9 15.26 25.20 12.69
CA GLY A 9 15.00 24.79 14.07
C GLY A 9 16.16 24.01 14.68
N SER A 10 16.67 24.44 15.84
CA SER A 10 17.70 23.74 16.63
C SER A 10 17.33 22.27 16.91
N GLU A 11 16.05 22.03 17.21
CA GLU A 11 15.48 20.72 17.53
C GLU A 11 15.51 19.75 16.32
N LEU A 12 15.48 20.29 15.10
CA LEU A 12 15.61 19.53 13.86
C LEU A 12 17.07 19.15 13.63
N VAL A 13 17.99 20.08 13.83
CA VAL A 13 19.44 19.84 13.67
C VAL A 13 19.94 18.78 14.64
N CYS A 14 19.50 18.83 15.90
CA CYS A 14 19.89 17.86 16.91
C CYS A 14 19.07 16.55 16.90
N GLY A 15 18.10 16.42 15.98
CA GLY A 15 17.30 15.21 15.79
C GLY A 15 16.30 14.91 16.92
N GLN A 16 15.95 15.91 17.74
CA GLN A 16 14.91 15.77 18.76
C GLN A 16 13.51 15.67 18.13
N VAL A 17 13.30 16.41 17.04
CA VAL A 17 12.08 16.38 16.25
C VAL A 17 12.42 15.99 14.83
N ARG A 18 11.61 15.12 14.23
CA ARG A 18 11.74 14.76 12.83
C ARG A 18 11.07 15.83 11.97
N ASP A 19 11.78 16.34 10.97
CA ASP A 19 11.20 17.23 9.98
C ASP A 19 10.10 16.53 9.17
N LEU A 20 8.88 17.08 9.23
CA LEU A 20 7.72 16.66 8.45
C LEU A 20 7.36 17.65 7.33
N ASN A 21 7.91 18.87 7.37
CA ASN A 21 7.52 19.98 6.51
C ASN A 21 8.23 19.89 5.17
N ALA A 22 9.57 19.87 5.14
CA ALA A 22 10.31 19.84 3.88
C ALA A 22 9.98 18.59 3.04
N PRO A 23 9.86 17.36 3.60
CA PRO A 23 9.45 16.19 2.83
C PRO A 23 8.06 16.35 2.18
N LEU A 24 7.10 16.96 2.89
CA LEU A 24 5.77 17.19 2.36
C LEU A 24 5.78 18.21 1.21
N VAL A 25 6.41 19.37 1.44
CA VAL A 25 6.56 20.42 0.43
C VAL A 25 7.22 19.85 -0.83
N ALA A 26 8.30 19.07 -0.65
CA ALA A 26 9.00 18.43 -1.74
C ALA A 26 8.11 17.45 -2.52
N SER A 27 7.35 16.60 -1.83
CA SER A 27 6.42 15.67 -2.49
C SER A 27 5.41 16.41 -3.35
N LYS A 28 4.73 17.42 -2.77
CA LYS A 28 3.70 18.20 -3.46
C LYS A 28 4.24 18.95 -4.67
N LEU A 29 5.39 19.59 -4.54
CA LEU A 29 6.02 20.31 -5.66
C LEU A 29 6.52 19.35 -6.74
N THR A 30 7.06 18.20 -6.33
CA THR A 30 7.50 17.16 -7.27
C THR A 30 6.32 16.58 -8.04
N GLU A 31 5.18 16.33 -7.40
CA GLU A 31 3.92 15.89 -8.03
C GLU A 31 3.43 16.88 -9.09
N LEU A 32 3.59 18.18 -8.84
CA LEU A 32 3.28 19.24 -9.79
C LEU A 32 4.33 19.42 -10.90
N GLY A 33 5.40 18.63 -10.87
CA GLY A 33 6.46 18.61 -11.89
C GLY A 33 7.58 19.64 -11.68
N PHE A 34 7.65 20.25 -10.50
CA PHE A 34 8.75 21.14 -10.14
C PHE A 34 9.98 20.35 -9.70
N ASN A 35 11.15 20.93 -9.96
CA ASN A 35 12.42 20.32 -9.62
C ASN A 35 12.89 20.83 -8.25
N VAL A 36 12.57 20.06 -7.20
CA VAL A 36 13.11 20.28 -5.85
C VAL A 36 14.49 19.64 -5.78
N VAL A 37 15.53 20.45 -5.64
CA VAL A 37 16.91 19.99 -5.87
C VAL A 37 17.67 19.64 -4.60
N ASN A 38 17.36 20.29 -3.48
CA ASN A 38 18.05 20.04 -2.21
C ASN A 38 17.22 20.53 -1.01
N HIS A 39 17.45 19.91 0.15
CA HIS A 39 16.89 20.29 1.44
C HIS A 39 18.03 20.59 2.41
N THR A 40 17.93 21.70 3.13
CA THR A 40 18.88 22.08 4.19
C THR A 40 18.13 22.18 5.51
N ILE A 41 18.68 21.63 6.59
CA ILE A 41 18.20 21.90 7.95
C ILE A 41 19.18 22.89 8.58
N ALA A 42 18.68 24.06 8.95
CA ALA A 42 19.46 25.14 9.55
C ALA A 42 19.11 25.29 11.02
N ASN A 43 20.11 25.63 11.83
CA ASN A 43 19.93 25.97 13.24
C ASN A 43 19.31 27.37 13.37
N ASP A 44 18.77 27.71 14.55
CA ASP A 44 18.33 29.05 14.94
C ASP A 44 19.53 30.00 15.19
N ASN A 45 20.44 30.06 14.21
CA ASN A 45 21.58 30.96 14.19
C ASN A 45 21.59 31.79 12.90
N SER A 46 21.60 33.11 13.06
CA SER A 46 21.46 34.05 11.93
C SER A 46 22.60 33.92 10.92
N GLU A 47 23.83 33.72 11.37
CA GLU A 47 24.99 33.65 10.47
C GLU A 47 25.00 32.34 9.66
N GLU A 48 24.63 31.23 10.28
CA GLU A 48 24.48 29.93 9.59
C GLU A 48 23.34 29.95 8.57
N LEU A 49 22.21 30.58 8.91
CA LEU A 49 21.08 30.72 7.99
C LEU A 49 21.44 31.63 6.80
N LYS A 50 22.13 32.76 7.02
CA LYS A 50 22.66 33.60 5.92
C LYS A 50 23.65 32.86 5.04
N PHE A 51 24.54 32.08 5.64
CA PHE A 51 25.51 31.27 4.89
C PHE A 51 24.79 30.27 3.98
N SER A 52 23.77 29.59 4.51
CA SER A 52 22.92 28.68 3.76
C SER A 52 22.23 29.40 2.59
N LEU A 53 21.57 30.53 2.87
CA LEU A 53 20.90 31.36 1.85
C LEU A 53 21.85 31.77 0.73
N LYS A 54 23.03 32.29 1.08
CA LYS A 54 24.06 32.70 0.10
C LYS A 54 24.46 31.55 -0.82
N SER A 55 24.65 30.34 -0.26
CA SER A 55 25.02 29.18 -1.07
C SER A 55 23.92 28.77 -2.05
N ILE A 56 22.65 28.97 -1.67
CA ILE A 56 21.48 28.53 -2.43
C ILE A 56 21.16 29.50 -3.58
N LEU A 57 21.33 30.81 -3.36
CA LEU A 57 21.06 31.84 -4.36
C LEU A 57 21.75 31.60 -5.70
N GLU A 58 22.93 30.98 -5.71
CA GLU A 58 23.69 30.73 -6.94
C GLU A 58 23.08 29.62 -7.82
N ARG A 59 22.16 28.81 -7.30
CA ARG A 59 21.70 27.57 -7.96
C ARG A 59 20.20 27.30 -7.94
N ALA A 60 19.41 28.06 -7.17
CA ALA A 60 17.96 27.92 -7.07
C ALA A 60 17.24 29.19 -7.55
N ASP A 61 16.08 29.00 -8.20
CA ASP A 61 15.22 30.12 -8.64
C ASP A 61 14.24 30.53 -7.52
N LEU A 62 13.94 29.61 -6.61
CA LEU A 62 13.01 29.79 -5.48
C LEU A 62 13.54 29.05 -4.24
N ILE A 63 13.50 29.73 -3.10
CA ILE A 63 13.86 29.20 -1.79
C ILE A 63 12.59 29.20 -0.93
N ILE A 64 12.24 28.06 -0.34
CA ILE A 64 11.13 27.97 0.62
C ILE A 64 11.70 27.61 1.99
N ILE A 65 11.50 28.50 2.95
CA ILE A 65 11.92 28.34 4.34
C ILE A 65 10.70 27.99 5.19
N THR A 66 10.81 26.98 6.05
CA THR A 66 9.79 26.66 7.06
C THR A 66 10.40 26.70 8.45
N GLY A 67 9.78 27.42 9.39
CA GLY A 67 10.27 27.55 10.77
C GLY A 67 10.78 28.95 11.11
N GLY A 68 11.01 29.19 12.39
CA GLY A 68 11.58 30.45 12.92
C GLY A 68 10.74 31.72 12.73
N LEU A 69 9.42 31.58 12.52
CA LEU A 69 8.45 32.69 12.42
C LEU A 69 7.57 32.87 13.67
N GLY A 70 7.83 32.11 14.72
CA GLY A 70 7.12 32.19 15.99
C GLY A 70 7.37 33.51 16.75
N PRO A 71 6.80 33.65 17.96
CA PRO A 71 6.92 34.85 18.78
C PRO A 71 8.16 34.84 19.71
N THR A 72 8.94 33.75 19.73
CA THR A 72 10.03 33.57 20.71
C THR A 72 11.31 34.27 20.26
N LYS A 73 12.33 34.24 21.13
CA LYS A 73 13.65 34.82 20.84
C LYS A 73 14.42 33.99 19.81
N ASP A 74 14.21 32.69 19.81
CA ASP A 74 14.89 31.75 18.92
C ASP A 74 14.28 31.78 17.50
N ASP A 75 13.07 32.34 17.35
CA ASP A 75 12.45 32.63 16.06
C ASP A 75 13.13 33.81 15.35
N ILE A 76 14.21 33.52 14.61
CA ILE A 76 15.07 34.54 13.99
C ILE A 76 14.88 34.70 12.47
N THR A 77 14.05 33.86 11.82
CA THR A 77 14.02 33.76 10.36
C THR A 77 13.62 35.07 9.69
N ARG A 78 12.66 35.81 10.26
CA ARG A 78 12.26 37.14 9.73
C ARG A 78 13.41 38.12 9.73
N GLU A 79 14.04 38.27 10.90
CA GLU A 79 15.13 39.21 11.13
C GLU A 79 16.31 38.86 10.23
N THR A 80 16.66 37.58 10.14
CA THR A 80 17.77 37.10 9.32
C THR A 80 17.52 37.31 7.82
N VAL A 81 16.30 37.05 7.32
CA VAL A 81 15.98 37.25 5.90
C VAL A 81 15.93 38.74 5.55
N ALA A 82 15.39 39.60 6.43
CA ALA A 82 15.39 41.04 6.23
C ALA A 82 16.82 41.60 6.16
N ASP A 83 17.68 41.21 7.11
CA ASP A 83 19.09 41.59 7.14
C ASP A 83 19.86 41.07 5.90
N PHE A 84 19.60 39.83 5.50
CA PHE A 84 20.19 39.25 4.28
C PHE A 84 19.81 40.02 3.00
N CYS A 85 18.57 40.51 2.92
CA CYS A 85 18.11 41.33 1.79
C CYS A 85 18.45 42.82 1.96
N ASN A 86 19.11 43.21 3.06
CA ASN A 86 19.43 44.59 3.41
C ASN A 86 18.20 45.52 3.42
N VAL A 87 17.10 45.03 4.02
CA VAL A 87 15.84 45.79 4.19
C VAL A 87 15.42 45.81 5.65
N THR A 88 14.57 46.78 6.01
CA THR A 88 14.01 46.86 7.36
C THR A 88 12.77 45.98 7.52
N LEU A 89 12.38 45.68 8.75
CA LEU A 89 11.10 45.04 9.05
C LEU A 89 10.03 46.11 9.25
N VAL A 90 8.91 45.97 8.53
CA VAL A 90 7.72 46.82 8.65
C VAL A 90 6.56 46.02 9.22
N SER A 91 5.69 46.67 9.97
CA SER A 91 4.47 46.04 10.48
C SER A 91 3.38 46.05 9.40
N ASP A 92 2.69 44.93 9.23
CA ASP A 92 1.50 44.83 8.39
C ASP A 92 0.23 45.00 9.24
N GLU A 93 -0.59 46.01 8.93
CA GLU A 93 -1.78 46.34 9.73
C GLU A 93 -2.84 45.24 9.68
N GLU A 94 -3.03 44.59 8.53
CA GLU A 94 -3.97 43.48 8.39
C GLU A 94 -3.56 42.28 9.27
N SER A 95 -2.26 41.99 9.29
CA SER A 95 -1.68 40.97 10.16
C SER A 95 -1.83 41.29 11.65
N ILE A 96 -1.68 42.55 12.05
CA ILE A 96 -1.94 42.98 13.44
C ILE A 96 -3.41 42.73 13.79
N ASN A 97 -4.35 43.19 12.96
CA ASN A 97 -5.78 43.00 13.17
C ASN A 97 -6.15 41.51 13.25
N HIS A 98 -5.53 40.67 12.44
CA HIS A 98 -5.73 39.21 12.49
C HIS A 98 -5.23 38.61 13.81
N ILE A 99 -4.05 39.03 14.29
CA ILE A 99 -3.53 38.59 15.59
C ILE A 99 -4.43 39.05 16.73
N GLU A 100 -4.95 40.28 16.68
CA GLU A 100 -5.92 40.80 17.65
C GLU A 100 -7.18 39.93 17.70
N ASN A 101 -7.73 39.59 16.54
CA ASN A 101 -8.91 38.72 16.43
C ASN A 101 -8.66 37.32 17.00
N LEU A 102 -7.47 36.75 16.82
CA LEU A 102 -7.13 35.42 17.34
C LEU A 102 -6.79 35.40 18.84
N THR A 103 -6.18 36.48 19.35
CA THR A 103 -5.70 36.55 20.74
C THR A 103 -6.71 37.21 21.69
N GLY A 104 -7.64 38.01 21.17
CA GLY A 104 -8.80 38.56 21.86
C GLY A 104 -8.52 39.69 22.86
N ASN A 105 -7.28 39.89 23.33
CA ASN A 105 -6.95 40.93 24.31
C ASN A 105 -5.59 41.60 24.06
N ILE A 106 -5.63 42.89 23.72
CA ILE A 106 -4.46 43.76 23.45
C ILE A 106 -3.58 43.96 24.69
N HIS A 107 -4.10 43.72 25.90
CA HIS A 107 -3.36 43.83 27.16
C HIS A 107 -2.70 42.52 27.61
N ASP A 108 -2.88 41.41 26.87
CA ASP A 108 -2.22 40.14 27.18
C ASP A 108 -0.75 40.17 26.73
N GLN A 109 0.17 39.70 27.59
CA GLN A 109 1.57 39.50 27.22
C GLN A 109 1.72 38.59 25.99
N LYS A 110 0.78 37.66 25.80
CA LYS A 110 0.70 36.80 24.60
C LYS A 110 0.52 37.64 23.33
N TYR A 111 -0.39 38.62 23.35
CA TYR A 111 -0.60 39.53 22.22
C TYR A 111 0.68 40.33 21.91
N VAL A 112 1.31 40.92 22.94
CA VAL A 112 2.55 41.70 22.78
C VAL A 112 3.66 40.87 22.15
N ASN A 113 3.82 39.61 22.57
CA ASN A 113 4.81 38.70 21.98
C ASN A 113 4.47 38.33 20.53
N CYS A 114 3.17 38.14 20.23
CA CYS A 114 2.70 37.84 18.89
C CYS A 114 2.82 39.01 17.92
N LEU A 115 2.88 40.27 18.36
CA LEU A 115 3.06 41.42 17.45
C LEU A 115 4.34 41.34 16.60
N LYS A 116 5.40 40.70 17.10
CA LYS A 116 6.60 40.38 16.31
C LYS A 116 6.22 39.61 15.03
N GLN A 117 5.14 38.84 15.08
CA GLN A 117 4.68 37.96 14.02
C GLN A 117 3.91 38.64 12.89
N ALA A 118 3.54 39.91 13.07
CA ALA A 118 2.98 40.76 12.02
C ALA A 118 4.04 41.60 11.28
N ARG A 119 5.32 41.49 11.67
CA ARG A 119 6.41 42.18 10.99
C ARG A 119 6.90 41.37 9.80
N VAL A 120 7.09 42.02 8.66
CA VAL A 120 7.62 41.42 7.44
C VAL A 120 8.71 42.30 6.84
N PRO A 121 9.63 41.75 6.04
CA PRO A 121 10.62 42.57 5.33
C PRO A 121 9.95 43.61 4.43
N GLU A 122 10.48 44.83 4.41
CA GLU A 122 9.99 45.90 3.53
C GLU A 122 10.05 45.47 2.05
N GLY A 123 8.99 45.73 1.30
CA GLY A 123 8.87 45.31 -0.10
C GLY A 123 8.50 43.83 -0.30
N SER A 124 8.25 43.08 0.77
CA SER A 124 7.73 41.72 0.69
C SER A 124 6.22 41.68 0.44
N THR A 125 5.73 40.58 -0.11
CA THR A 125 4.30 40.25 -0.18
C THR A 125 3.94 39.38 1.01
N VAL A 126 2.96 39.79 1.81
CA VAL A 126 2.48 39.02 2.97
C VAL A 126 1.72 37.78 2.50
N ILE A 127 1.98 36.65 3.15
CA ILE A 127 1.25 35.40 2.97
C ILE A 127 0.44 35.17 4.23
N HIS A 128 -0.86 35.43 4.16
CA HIS A 128 -1.70 35.41 5.34
C HIS A 128 -1.93 33.99 5.88
N ASN A 129 -1.64 33.80 7.16
CA ASN A 129 -1.91 32.58 7.90
C ASN A 129 -3.27 32.69 8.59
N ARG A 130 -4.29 32.00 8.07
CA ARG A 130 -5.66 32.08 8.57
C ARG A 130 -5.87 31.39 9.92
N THR A 131 -5.05 30.39 10.24
CA THR A 131 -5.23 29.52 11.41
C THR A 131 -4.25 29.80 12.54
N GLY A 132 -3.21 30.59 12.27
CA GLY A 132 -2.17 30.93 13.23
C GLY A 132 -1.82 32.41 13.21
N THR A 133 -0.96 32.81 14.14
CA THR A 133 -0.50 34.20 14.29
C THR A 133 0.72 34.51 13.43
N ALA A 134 1.53 33.51 13.09
CA ALA A 134 2.74 33.63 12.30
C ALA A 134 2.43 33.85 10.81
N GLN A 135 2.58 35.08 10.33
CA GLN A 135 2.40 35.40 8.93
C GLN A 135 3.64 35.01 8.13
N GLY A 136 3.42 34.44 6.95
CA GLY A 136 4.47 34.16 5.98
C GLY A 136 4.73 35.38 5.12
N PHE A 137 5.78 35.32 4.30
CA PHE A 137 6.08 36.38 3.35
C PHE A 137 6.89 35.87 2.16
N LEU A 138 6.76 36.56 1.03
CA LEU A 138 7.57 36.40 -0.17
C LEU A 138 8.41 37.67 -0.36
N ILE A 139 9.73 37.53 -0.48
CA ILE A 139 10.64 38.61 -0.86
C ILE A 139 11.52 38.21 -2.05
N ASN A 140 11.79 39.16 -2.94
CA ASN A 140 12.71 38.96 -4.05
C ASN A 140 14.14 39.29 -3.61
N ALA A 141 15.03 38.29 -3.62
CA ALA A 141 16.44 38.44 -3.30
C ALA A 141 17.28 38.39 -4.60
N SER A 142 17.22 39.46 -5.40
CA SER A 142 17.95 39.66 -6.66
C SER A 142 17.74 38.58 -7.73
N GLN A 143 18.31 37.39 -7.54
CA GLN A 143 18.29 36.26 -8.49
C GLN A 143 17.30 35.16 -8.12
N ALA A 144 16.80 35.14 -6.87
CA ALA A 144 15.84 34.14 -6.42
C ALA A 144 14.74 34.76 -5.56
N ASN A 145 13.57 34.14 -5.58
CA ASN A 145 12.49 34.46 -4.66
C ASN A 145 12.66 33.67 -3.36
N ILE A 146 12.37 34.28 -2.21
CA ILE A 146 12.41 33.63 -0.89
C ILE A 146 11.01 33.67 -0.29
N ILE A 147 10.44 32.50 -0.03
CA ILE A 147 9.17 32.33 0.67
C ILE A 147 9.45 31.81 2.07
N CYS A 148 8.93 32.46 3.10
CA CYS A 148 9.02 32.00 4.48
C CYS A 148 7.63 31.60 4.99
N LEU A 149 7.53 30.41 5.57
CA LEU A 149 6.32 29.80 6.12
C LEU A 149 6.53 29.40 7.59
N PRO A 150 5.46 29.30 8.39
CA PRO A 150 5.55 28.88 9.79
C PRO A 150 6.09 27.44 9.91
N GLY A 151 6.66 27.12 11.08
CA GLY A 151 7.13 25.77 11.39
C GLY A 151 6.01 24.80 11.78
N VAL A 152 4.86 25.32 12.24
CA VAL A 152 3.71 24.50 12.63
C VAL A 152 3.14 23.80 11.40
N HIS A 153 3.18 22.46 11.40
CA HIS A 153 2.89 21.64 10.23
C HIS A 153 1.55 21.96 9.57
N THR A 154 0.47 22.04 10.35
CA THR A 154 -0.88 22.28 9.83
C THR A 154 -1.04 23.67 9.22
N GLU A 155 -0.42 24.70 9.81
CA GLU A 155 -0.44 26.06 9.28
C GLU A 155 0.34 26.15 7.97
N MET A 156 1.54 25.54 7.94
CA MET A 156 2.40 25.48 6.76
C MET A 156 1.70 24.78 5.59
N VAL A 157 1.07 23.61 5.82
CA VAL A 157 0.33 22.86 4.79
C VAL A 157 -0.73 23.75 4.14
N GLN A 158 -1.53 24.44 4.96
CA GLN A 158 -2.60 25.28 4.44
C GLN A 158 -2.05 26.44 3.59
N MET A 159 -1.03 27.14 4.07
CA MET A 159 -0.41 28.24 3.32
C MET A 159 0.29 27.76 2.03
N LEU A 160 0.87 26.57 2.07
CA LEU A 160 1.46 25.93 0.90
C LEU A 160 0.40 25.71 -0.19
N GLU A 161 -0.75 25.14 0.17
CA GLU A 161 -1.83 24.81 -0.77
C GLU A 161 -2.60 26.05 -1.25
N ASP A 162 -2.94 26.96 -0.34
CA ASP A 162 -3.79 28.12 -0.62
C ASP A 162 -3.04 29.23 -1.39
N TRP A 163 -1.72 29.37 -1.19
CA TRP A 163 -0.97 30.51 -1.70
C TRP A 163 0.30 30.14 -2.48
N VAL A 164 1.18 29.33 -1.89
CA VAL A 164 2.51 29.07 -2.47
C VAL A 164 2.43 28.27 -3.76
N ILE A 165 1.63 27.20 -3.79
CA ILE A 165 1.42 26.40 -5.01
C ILE A 165 0.81 27.26 -6.15
N PRO A 166 -0.30 28.01 -5.92
CA PRO A 166 -0.84 28.93 -6.92
C PRO A 166 0.16 29.97 -7.43
N TYR A 167 1.01 30.51 -6.54
CA TYR A 167 2.08 31.44 -6.90
C TYR A 167 3.10 30.79 -7.84
N ILE A 168 3.63 29.63 -7.47
CA ILE A 168 4.63 28.89 -8.26
C ILE A 168 4.07 28.53 -9.64
N LEU A 169 2.81 28.10 -9.71
CA LEU A 169 2.14 27.78 -10.99
C LEU A 169 2.00 29.00 -11.90
N ARG A 170 1.77 30.19 -11.34
CA ARG A 170 1.68 31.44 -12.09
C ARG A 170 3.04 31.88 -12.62
N GLU A 171 4.06 31.88 -11.77
CA GLU A 171 5.41 32.36 -12.11
C GLU A 171 6.15 31.44 -13.08
N SER A 172 5.91 30.14 -12.99
CA SER A 172 6.60 29.17 -13.85
C SER A 172 6.10 29.15 -15.29
N GLY A 173 4.91 29.70 -15.59
CA GLY A 173 4.33 29.80 -16.94
C GLY A 173 3.96 28.46 -17.61
N GLU A 174 4.46 27.34 -17.09
CA GLU A 174 4.25 25.99 -17.59
C GLU A 174 4.08 25.04 -16.40
N SER A 175 2.88 24.47 -16.22
CA SER A 175 2.80 23.23 -15.46
C SER A 175 3.51 22.17 -16.29
N LYS A 176 4.72 21.76 -15.90
CA LYS A 176 5.35 20.58 -16.46
C LYS A 176 4.60 19.37 -15.92
N LYS A 177 3.43 19.09 -16.48
CA LYS A 177 2.55 18.02 -16.00
C LYS A 177 3.36 16.74 -15.89
N ARG A 178 3.41 16.23 -14.66
CA ARG A 178 4.10 15.01 -14.31
C ARG A 178 3.03 13.93 -14.14
N TYR A 179 3.24 12.82 -14.83
CA TYR A 179 2.37 11.66 -14.73
C TYR A 179 3.18 10.53 -14.12
N THR A 180 2.67 9.95 -13.05
CA THR A 180 3.37 8.90 -12.31
C THR A 180 2.49 7.65 -12.22
N ARG A 181 3.12 6.49 -12.38
CA ARG A 181 2.55 5.17 -12.08
C ARG A 181 3.38 4.49 -11.03
N VAL A 182 2.72 3.71 -10.18
CA VAL A 182 3.36 2.96 -9.10
C VAL A 182 2.94 1.51 -9.21
N ILE A 183 3.91 0.62 -9.44
CA ILE A 183 3.70 -0.82 -9.45
C ILE A 183 4.34 -1.38 -8.18
N ASN A 184 3.55 -2.09 -7.37
CA ASN A 184 4.03 -2.67 -6.13
C ASN A 184 4.26 -4.17 -6.29
N THR A 185 5.43 -4.60 -5.83
CA THR A 185 5.87 -5.98 -5.93
C THR A 185 6.23 -6.55 -4.57
N PHE A 186 6.11 -7.86 -4.43
CA PHE A 186 6.45 -8.57 -3.20
C PHE A 186 7.16 -9.89 -3.50
N GLY A 187 8.19 -10.20 -2.71
CA GLY A 187 8.91 -11.48 -2.81
C GLY A 187 10.09 -11.50 -3.79
N MET A 188 10.46 -10.35 -4.35
CA MET A 188 11.68 -10.14 -5.15
C MET A 188 12.57 -9.12 -4.45
N SER A 189 13.90 -9.30 -4.49
CA SER A 189 14.83 -8.28 -3.98
C SER A 189 14.88 -7.08 -4.91
N GLU A 190 15.18 -5.91 -4.35
CA GLU A 190 15.32 -4.67 -5.12
C GLU A 190 16.36 -4.79 -6.23
N SER A 191 17.53 -5.36 -5.96
CA SER A 191 18.59 -5.52 -6.96
C SER A 191 18.16 -6.32 -8.19
N ILE A 192 17.50 -7.47 -7.97
CA ILE A 192 17.02 -8.34 -9.06
C ILE A 192 15.89 -7.66 -9.83
N LEU A 193 15.03 -6.94 -9.09
CA LEU A 193 13.94 -6.19 -9.69
C LEU A 193 14.49 -5.06 -10.57
N ASP A 194 15.44 -4.27 -10.06
CA ASP A 194 16.03 -3.15 -10.79
C ASP A 194 16.73 -3.62 -12.07
N GLU A 195 17.53 -4.70 -12.00
CA GLU A 195 18.15 -5.31 -13.19
C GLU A 195 17.14 -5.72 -14.28
N LYS A 196 15.93 -6.14 -13.90
CA LYS A 196 14.84 -6.46 -14.83
C LYS A 196 14.20 -5.19 -15.40
N ILE A 197 13.92 -4.20 -14.55
CA ILE A 197 13.29 -2.95 -14.97
C ILE A 197 14.19 -2.10 -15.88
N GLN A 198 15.51 -2.08 -15.64
CA GLN A 198 16.48 -1.40 -16.51
C GLN A 198 16.43 -1.87 -17.98
N ARG A 199 15.99 -3.12 -18.22
CA ARG A 199 15.84 -3.66 -19.58
C ARG A 199 14.58 -3.18 -20.29
N ILE A 200 13.58 -2.77 -19.52
CA ILE A 200 12.27 -2.31 -19.98
C ILE A 200 12.29 -0.78 -20.15
N ILE A 201 12.67 -0.07 -19.10
CA ILE A 201 12.65 1.40 -19.08
C ILE A 201 14.02 1.94 -19.46
N LYS A 202 14.09 2.52 -20.65
CA LYS A 202 15.23 3.35 -21.06
C LYS A 202 14.98 4.79 -20.59
N ALA A 203 15.53 5.14 -19.44
CA ALA A 203 15.37 6.48 -18.88
C ALA A 203 15.99 7.54 -19.79
N ASP A 204 15.32 8.68 -19.92
CA ASP A 204 15.77 9.84 -20.67
C ASP A 204 15.39 11.15 -19.94
N LYS A 205 15.43 12.29 -20.64
CA LYS A 205 15.11 13.60 -20.07
C LYS A 205 13.65 13.72 -19.59
N TYR A 206 12.72 12.93 -20.14
CA TYR A 206 11.29 13.03 -19.89
C TYR A 206 10.73 11.81 -19.16
N LEU A 207 11.33 10.63 -19.34
CA LEU A 207 10.95 9.37 -18.70
C LEU A 207 12.01 8.95 -17.69
N SER A 208 11.61 8.77 -16.43
CA SER A 208 12.47 8.22 -15.38
C SER A 208 11.73 7.17 -14.55
N TYR A 209 12.49 6.34 -13.85
CA TYR A 209 11.92 5.43 -12.86
C TYR A 209 12.80 5.39 -11.61
N SER A 210 12.20 5.01 -10.48
CA SER A 210 12.90 4.71 -9.25
C SER A 210 12.30 3.50 -8.54
N THR A 211 13.12 2.79 -7.78
CA THR A 211 12.68 1.73 -6.87
C THR A 211 12.69 2.24 -5.44
N LEU A 212 11.68 1.87 -4.66
CA LEU A 212 11.61 2.17 -3.24
C LEU A 212 11.27 0.90 -2.47
N VAL A 213 12.10 0.57 -1.47
CA VAL A 213 11.82 -0.55 -0.57
C VAL A 213 11.19 -0.02 0.71
N SER A 214 9.99 -0.53 1.03
CA SER A 214 9.33 -0.23 2.29
C SER A 214 8.61 -1.45 2.82
N ASN A 215 8.97 -1.86 4.04
CA ASN A 215 8.33 -2.98 4.75
C ASN A 215 8.23 -4.26 3.91
N GLY A 216 9.27 -4.60 3.14
CA GLY A 216 9.32 -5.80 2.28
C GLY A 216 8.54 -5.70 0.96
N VAL A 217 7.94 -4.55 0.65
CA VAL A 217 7.39 -4.23 -0.68
C VAL A 217 8.43 -3.43 -1.44
N VAL A 218 8.64 -3.77 -2.72
CA VAL A 218 9.44 -2.97 -3.64
C VAL A 218 8.49 -2.28 -4.61
N SER A 219 8.42 -0.96 -4.53
CA SER A 219 7.59 -0.10 -5.36
C SER A 219 8.41 0.44 -6.53
N ILE A 220 7.91 0.25 -7.74
CA ILE A 220 8.48 0.82 -8.97
C ILE A 220 7.67 2.06 -9.30
N ARG A 221 8.30 3.23 -9.24
CA ARG A 221 7.69 4.51 -9.57
C ARG A 221 8.18 4.95 -10.94
N THR A 222 7.33 4.89 -11.96
CA THR A 222 7.63 5.39 -13.30
C THR A 222 7.04 6.77 -13.45
N THR A 223 7.87 7.73 -13.89
CA THR A 223 7.49 9.12 -14.07
C THR A 223 7.71 9.54 -15.51
N LEU A 224 6.69 10.16 -16.11
CA LEU A 224 6.80 10.84 -17.39
C LEU A 224 6.45 12.32 -17.24
N CYS A 225 7.26 13.18 -17.85
CA CYS A 225 7.13 14.63 -17.79
C CYS A 225 6.90 15.24 -19.18
N ASN A 226 6.34 16.45 -19.20
CA ASN A 226 6.31 17.34 -20.38
C ASN A 226 5.56 16.78 -21.59
N THR A 227 4.40 16.16 -21.35
CA THR A 227 3.50 15.67 -22.39
C THR A 227 2.03 15.90 -21.97
N ASP A 228 1.09 15.73 -22.89
CA ASP A 228 -0.33 15.75 -22.54
C ASP A 228 -0.77 14.42 -21.91
N LYS A 229 -1.91 14.44 -21.23
CA LYS A 229 -2.40 13.30 -20.45
C LYS A 229 -2.65 12.06 -21.30
N ILE A 230 -3.17 12.23 -22.51
CA ILE A 230 -3.53 11.10 -23.38
C ILE A 230 -2.28 10.36 -23.82
N ASN A 231 -1.26 11.11 -24.27
CA ASN A 231 0.03 10.54 -24.62
C ASN A 231 0.75 9.95 -23.40
N ALA A 232 0.67 10.60 -22.23
CA ALA A 232 1.25 10.07 -21.01
C ALA A 232 0.66 8.73 -20.60
N ASP A 233 -0.66 8.64 -20.58
CA ASP A 233 -1.37 7.41 -20.22
C ASP A 233 -0.99 6.30 -21.21
N SER A 234 -0.98 6.56 -22.53
CA SER A 234 -0.57 5.55 -23.52
C SER A 234 0.86 5.03 -23.35
N ILE A 235 1.83 5.89 -23.02
CA ILE A 235 3.22 5.49 -22.80
C ILE A 235 3.35 4.70 -21.50
N LEU A 236 2.74 5.20 -20.42
CA LEU A 236 2.81 4.59 -19.10
C LEU A 236 2.09 3.24 -19.06
N ASP A 237 0.97 3.08 -19.76
CA ASP A 237 0.22 1.83 -19.85
C ASP A 237 1.05 0.75 -20.55
N LYS A 238 1.75 1.08 -21.65
CA LYS A 238 2.67 0.15 -22.34
C LYS A 238 3.80 -0.32 -21.43
N ILE A 239 4.44 0.61 -20.72
CA ILE A 239 5.50 0.29 -19.77
C ILE A 239 4.95 -0.60 -18.65
N GLU A 240 3.79 -0.25 -18.09
CA GLU A 240 3.14 -1.02 -17.04
C GLU A 240 2.82 -2.45 -17.49
N GLU A 241 2.31 -2.64 -18.71
CA GLU A 241 2.04 -3.96 -19.27
C GLU A 241 3.31 -4.80 -19.44
N GLU A 242 4.40 -4.20 -19.92
CA GLU A 242 5.69 -4.87 -20.05
C GLU A 242 6.26 -5.29 -18.69
N ILE A 243 6.20 -4.41 -17.69
CA ILE A 243 6.61 -4.72 -16.32
C ILE A 243 5.76 -5.84 -15.74
N CYS A 244 4.44 -5.77 -15.89
CA CYS A 244 3.53 -6.81 -15.41
C CYS A 244 3.80 -8.16 -16.09
N ARG A 245 4.18 -8.17 -17.37
CA ARG A 245 4.53 -9.39 -18.10
C ARG A 245 5.86 -9.98 -17.62
N GLU A 246 6.88 -9.15 -17.39
CA GLU A 246 8.20 -9.58 -16.94
C GLU A 246 8.20 -10.06 -15.48
N LEU A 247 7.43 -9.40 -14.61
CA LEU A 247 7.38 -9.68 -13.18
C LEU A 247 6.27 -10.66 -12.78
N GLY A 248 5.21 -10.78 -13.59
CA GLY A 248 4.14 -11.76 -13.41
C GLY A 248 3.57 -11.77 -11.98
N ALA A 249 3.65 -12.93 -11.32
CA ALA A 249 3.06 -13.16 -10.00
C ALA A 249 3.70 -12.35 -8.85
N PHE A 250 4.84 -11.69 -9.08
CA PHE A 250 5.46 -10.81 -8.09
C PHE A 250 4.77 -9.45 -7.99
N VAL A 251 4.04 -9.03 -9.03
CA VAL A 251 3.22 -7.81 -9.01
C VAL A 251 1.93 -8.11 -8.27
N PHE A 252 1.68 -7.38 -7.19
CA PHE A 252 0.41 -7.51 -6.48
C PHE A 252 -0.50 -6.30 -6.69
N SER A 253 0.05 -5.11 -6.99
CA SER A 253 -0.73 -3.89 -7.24
C SER A 253 -0.14 -3.01 -8.33
N ARG A 254 -1.01 -2.29 -9.04
CA ARG A 254 -0.69 -1.20 -10.00
C ARG A 254 -1.03 0.20 -9.46
N HIS A 255 -1.46 0.25 -8.20
CA HIS A 255 -1.84 1.47 -7.50
C HIS A 255 -1.24 1.46 -6.10
N GLU A 256 -1.41 2.55 -5.35
CA GLU A 256 -1.03 2.66 -3.94
C GLU A 256 -1.98 1.87 -3.01
N GLU A 257 -2.35 0.65 -3.41
CA GLU A 257 -3.08 -0.30 -2.58
C GLU A 257 -2.12 -1.17 -1.76
N SER A 258 -2.50 -1.39 -0.50
CA SER A 258 -1.74 -2.23 0.40
C SER A 258 -1.96 -3.72 0.11
N LEU A 259 -0.96 -4.53 0.45
CA LEU A 259 -1.01 -5.99 0.27
C LEU A 259 -2.22 -6.61 0.99
N GLU A 260 -2.51 -6.10 2.18
CA GLU A 260 -3.60 -6.57 3.04
C GLU A 260 -4.96 -6.32 2.40
N ASN A 261 -5.15 -5.15 1.78
CA ASN A 261 -6.39 -4.80 1.08
C ASN A 261 -6.64 -5.72 -0.13
N ILE A 262 -5.60 -6.07 -0.87
CA ILE A 262 -5.71 -6.95 -2.03
C ILE A 262 -6.06 -8.38 -1.63
N ILE A 263 -5.42 -8.90 -0.57
CA ILE A 263 -5.76 -10.22 -0.02
C ILE A 263 -7.22 -10.24 0.46
N SER A 264 -7.62 -9.20 1.20
CA SER A 264 -9.00 -9.03 1.69
C SER A 264 -10.00 -9.02 0.54
N LYS A 265 -9.73 -8.25 -0.52
CA LYS A 265 -10.57 -8.19 -1.72
C LYS A 265 -10.73 -9.56 -2.37
N ILE A 266 -9.62 -10.24 -2.64
CA ILE A 266 -9.63 -11.56 -3.31
C ILE A 266 -10.43 -12.58 -2.51
N PHE A 267 -10.22 -12.68 -1.18
CA PHE A 267 -10.94 -13.67 -0.38
C PHE A 267 -12.42 -13.34 -0.21
N LYS A 268 -12.78 -12.06 -0.06
CA LYS A 268 -14.18 -11.63 -0.03
C LYS A 268 -14.91 -11.91 -1.34
N GLU A 269 -14.32 -11.54 -2.48
CA GLU A 269 -14.93 -11.72 -3.80
C GLU A 269 -15.13 -13.20 -4.15
N ASN A 270 -14.27 -14.08 -3.64
CA ASN A 270 -14.39 -15.52 -3.84
C ASN A 270 -15.18 -16.22 -2.73
N ALA A 271 -15.69 -15.50 -1.73
CA ALA A 271 -16.37 -16.03 -0.55
C ALA A 271 -15.58 -17.14 0.17
N ILE A 272 -14.25 -16.95 0.28
CA ILE A 272 -13.32 -17.91 0.89
C ILE A 272 -12.93 -17.44 2.29
N THR A 273 -12.89 -18.39 3.21
CA THR A 273 -12.51 -18.17 4.61
C THR A 273 -11.10 -18.66 4.93
N LEU A 274 -10.43 -17.98 5.87
CA LEU A 274 -9.05 -18.20 6.27
C LEU A 274 -8.94 -18.36 7.80
N ALA A 275 -8.19 -19.38 8.21
CA ALA A 275 -7.71 -19.62 9.56
C ALA A 275 -6.18 -19.56 9.61
N VAL A 276 -5.61 -19.09 10.72
CA VAL A 276 -4.15 -18.93 10.86
C VAL A 276 -3.59 -19.65 12.09
N ALA A 277 -2.46 -20.34 11.96
CA ALA A 277 -1.63 -20.81 13.08
C ALA A 277 -0.28 -20.09 13.12
N GLU A 278 -0.02 -19.35 14.19
CA GLU A 278 1.18 -18.54 14.33
C GLU A 278 2.10 -19.06 15.43
N SER A 279 3.39 -19.20 15.13
CA SER A 279 4.43 -19.40 16.14
C SER A 279 5.35 -18.18 16.19
N CYS A 280 6.38 -18.10 15.34
CA CYS A 280 7.40 -17.04 15.43
C CYS A 280 6.87 -15.62 15.20
N THR A 281 5.79 -15.45 14.45
CA THR A 281 5.12 -14.16 14.22
C THR A 281 4.34 -13.66 15.43
N GLY A 282 3.88 -14.56 16.31
CA GLY A 282 3.23 -14.20 17.58
C GLY A 282 1.99 -13.34 17.43
N GLY A 283 1.14 -13.60 16.43
CA GLY A 283 -0.12 -12.86 16.21
C GLY A 283 -0.03 -11.77 15.12
N LEU A 284 1.15 -11.55 14.53
CA LEU A 284 1.33 -10.48 13.55
C LEU A 284 0.66 -10.78 12.19
N VAL A 285 0.45 -12.04 11.82
CA VAL A 285 -0.34 -12.39 10.62
C VAL A 285 -1.80 -12.04 10.87
N SER A 286 -2.33 -12.42 12.02
CA SER A 286 -3.70 -12.08 12.41
C SER A 286 -3.88 -10.56 12.46
N ASN A 287 -2.95 -9.83 13.09
CA ASN A 287 -2.95 -8.37 13.10
C ASN A 287 -2.94 -7.76 11.69
N LEU A 288 -2.12 -8.30 10.77
CA LEU A 288 -2.05 -7.86 9.38
C LEU A 288 -3.44 -7.93 8.72
N LEU A 289 -4.10 -9.08 8.85
CA LEU A 289 -5.39 -9.35 8.21
C LEU A 289 -6.54 -8.52 8.82
N THR A 290 -6.49 -8.26 10.13
CA THR A 290 -7.52 -7.50 10.85
C THR A 290 -7.39 -5.98 10.71
N ASN A 291 -6.29 -5.47 10.16
CA ASN A 291 -6.14 -4.03 9.89
C ASN A 291 -7.03 -3.55 8.72
N VAL A 292 -7.63 -4.47 7.97
CA VAL A 292 -8.50 -4.15 6.84
C VAL A 292 -9.97 -4.18 7.27
N GLN A 293 -10.72 -3.14 6.95
CA GLN A 293 -12.15 -3.08 7.25
C GLN A 293 -12.92 -4.27 6.66
N GLY A 294 -13.83 -4.85 7.45
CA GLY A 294 -14.63 -6.01 7.05
C GLY A 294 -13.85 -7.32 6.95
N SER A 295 -12.67 -7.42 7.58
CA SER A 295 -11.87 -8.64 7.59
C SER A 295 -12.60 -9.85 8.16
N SER A 296 -13.58 -9.65 9.05
CA SER A 296 -14.40 -10.70 9.66
C SER A 296 -15.18 -11.55 8.65
N VAL A 297 -15.38 -11.06 7.42
CA VAL A 297 -16.04 -11.82 6.34
C VAL A 297 -15.21 -13.01 5.88
N PHE A 298 -13.87 -12.90 5.89
CA PHE A 298 -12.99 -13.95 5.40
C PHE A 298 -12.04 -14.49 6.48
N PHE A 299 -11.61 -13.69 7.45
CA PHE A 299 -10.71 -14.12 8.50
C PHE A 299 -11.51 -14.60 9.72
N LEU A 300 -11.59 -15.92 9.92
CA LEU A 300 -12.39 -16.52 10.98
C LEU A 300 -11.69 -16.54 12.34
N GLY A 301 -10.34 -16.57 12.33
CA GLY A 301 -9.58 -16.55 13.55
C GLY A 301 -8.16 -17.08 13.41
N GLY A 302 -7.41 -16.99 14.50
CA GLY A 302 -6.04 -17.47 14.56
C GLY A 302 -5.69 -18.13 15.89
N ILE A 303 -4.77 -19.09 15.84
CA ILE A 303 -4.21 -19.77 17.01
C ILE A 303 -2.73 -19.42 17.11
N VAL A 304 -2.36 -18.67 18.15
CA VAL A 304 -0.96 -18.41 18.47
C VAL A 304 -0.39 -19.61 19.24
N SER A 305 0.16 -20.56 18.50
CA SER A 305 0.69 -21.83 18.99
C SER A 305 2.18 -21.74 19.38
N TYR A 306 2.52 -20.80 20.25
CA TYR A 306 3.91 -20.44 20.54
C TYR A 306 4.73 -21.58 21.18
N SER A 307 4.10 -22.47 21.95
CA SER A 307 4.74 -23.66 22.54
C SER A 307 4.32 -24.96 21.87
N ASN A 308 5.14 -26.01 21.99
CA ASN A 308 4.83 -27.34 21.46
C ASN A 308 3.51 -27.89 22.03
N LYS A 309 3.26 -27.68 23.33
CA LYS A 309 2.02 -28.08 23.99
C LYS A 309 0.78 -27.45 23.34
N VAL A 310 0.86 -26.18 22.92
CA VAL A 310 -0.26 -25.53 22.22
C VAL A 310 -0.42 -26.07 20.80
N LYS A 311 0.69 -26.35 20.08
CA LYS A 311 0.65 -27.01 18.76
C LYS A 311 -0.03 -28.38 18.84
N GLU A 312 0.31 -29.18 19.86
CA GLU A 312 -0.29 -30.50 20.08
C GLU A 312 -1.78 -30.39 20.46
N ASN A 313 -2.11 -29.59 21.47
CA ASN A 313 -3.47 -29.57 22.03
C ASN A 313 -4.51 -28.82 21.16
N LEU A 314 -4.11 -27.69 20.57
CA LEU A 314 -5.05 -26.85 19.82
C LEU A 314 -5.05 -27.18 18.34
N LEU A 315 -3.91 -27.52 17.75
CA LEU A 315 -3.78 -27.79 16.31
C LEU A 315 -3.65 -29.28 15.97
N ASN A 316 -3.66 -30.18 16.96
CA ASN A 316 -3.47 -31.63 16.76
C ASN A 316 -2.16 -31.99 16.03
N VAL A 317 -1.11 -31.17 16.16
CA VAL A 317 0.21 -31.51 15.62
C VAL A 317 0.75 -32.70 16.41
N SER A 318 1.07 -33.79 15.74
CA SER A 318 1.57 -34.99 16.42
C SER A 318 2.93 -34.73 17.09
N GLY A 319 3.04 -35.06 18.38
CA GLY A 319 4.32 -35.01 19.10
C GLY A 319 5.38 -35.92 18.48
N LYS A 320 4.99 -36.99 17.77
CA LYS A 320 5.93 -37.81 16.99
C LYS A 320 6.59 -37.00 15.87
N LEU A 321 5.80 -36.20 15.15
CA LEU A 321 6.27 -35.35 14.06
C LEU A 321 7.27 -34.29 14.56
N ILE A 322 6.99 -33.69 15.72
CA ILE A 322 7.89 -32.70 16.35
C ILE A 322 9.21 -33.35 16.76
N ARG A 323 9.19 -34.58 17.29
CA ARG A 323 10.42 -35.30 17.66
C ARG A 323 11.26 -35.71 16.44
N GLU A 324 10.62 -36.11 15.36
CA GLU A 324 11.29 -36.64 14.16
C GLU A 324 11.89 -35.51 13.31
N PHE A 325 11.12 -34.45 13.03
CA PHE A 325 11.52 -33.38 12.11
C PHE A 325 11.94 -32.08 12.81
N GLY A 326 11.57 -31.91 14.09
CA GLY A 326 11.74 -30.66 14.82
C GLY A 326 10.61 -29.66 14.59
N VAL A 327 10.41 -28.73 15.52
CA VAL A 327 9.34 -27.71 15.48
C VAL A 327 9.48 -26.70 14.34
N ILE A 328 10.71 -26.53 13.82
CA ILE A 328 11.03 -25.66 12.70
C ILE A 328 11.29 -26.54 11.47
N SER A 329 10.21 -27.03 10.86
CA SER A 329 10.23 -27.93 9.71
C SER A 329 9.02 -27.74 8.81
N SER A 330 9.12 -28.21 7.56
CA SER A 330 8.02 -28.20 6.58
C SER A 330 6.84 -29.03 7.06
N GLU A 331 7.11 -30.18 7.67
CA GLU A 331 6.13 -31.14 8.17
C GLU A 331 5.29 -30.53 9.29
N VAL A 332 5.94 -29.91 10.28
CA VAL A 332 5.24 -29.24 11.38
C VAL A 332 4.47 -28.03 10.86
N ALA A 333 5.02 -27.24 9.93
CA ALA A 333 4.30 -26.12 9.32
C ALA A 333 3.01 -26.59 8.62
N LYS A 334 3.07 -27.65 7.80
CA LYS A 334 1.90 -28.23 7.13
C LYS A 334 0.86 -28.75 8.12
N ALA A 335 1.29 -29.47 9.15
CA ALA A 335 0.40 -29.96 10.21
C ALA A 335 -0.28 -28.81 10.97
N MET A 336 0.45 -27.72 11.23
CA MET A 336 -0.13 -26.51 11.84
C MET A 336 -1.17 -25.86 10.92
N ALA A 337 -0.92 -25.75 9.61
CA ALA A 337 -1.85 -25.14 8.67
C ALA A 337 -3.14 -25.97 8.55
N TYR A 338 -2.99 -27.29 8.42
CA TYR A 338 -4.11 -28.23 8.45
C TYR A 338 -4.90 -28.11 9.75
N GLY A 339 -4.22 -28.16 10.90
CA GLY A 339 -4.85 -28.04 12.21
C GLY A 339 -5.61 -26.72 12.39
N ALA A 340 -5.07 -25.60 11.89
CA ALA A 340 -5.77 -24.31 11.96
C ALA A 340 -7.07 -24.34 11.17
N ARG A 341 -7.01 -24.84 9.92
CA ARG A 341 -8.17 -24.98 9.04
C ARG A 341 -9.27 -25.80 9.69
N GLU A 342 -8.94 -27.01 10.14
CA GLU A 342 -9.91 -27.96 10.70
C GLU A 342 -10.55 -27.46 11.99
N ARG A 343 -9.77 -26.79 12.85
CA ARG A 343 -10.23 -26.38 14.19
C ARG A 343 -11.08 -25.13 14.16
N ILE A 344 -10.80 -24.23 13.22
CA ILE A 344 -11.56 -22.98 13.03
C ILE A 344 -12.65 -23.16 11.97
N GLN A 345 -12.65 -24.28 11.23
CA GLN A 345 -13.59 -24.58 10.15
C GLN A 345 -13.57 -23.54 9.03
N ALA A 346 -12.35 -23.19 8.59
CA ALA A 346 -12.14 -22.33 7.44
C ALA A 346 -11.90 -23.14 6.16
N ASP A 347 -12.01 -22.50 4.99
CA ASP A 347 -11.66 -23.11 3.70
C ASP A 347 -10.14 -23.27 3.55
N ILE A 348 -9.39 -22.31 4.09
CA ILE A 348 -7.93 -22.24 3.99
C ILE A 348 -7.30 -22.17 5.38
N GLY A 349 -6.23 -22.93 5.59
CA GLY A 349 -5.33 -22.79 6.73
C GLY A 349 -3.98 -22.21 6.33
N LEU A 350 -3.49 -21.20 7.03
CA LEU A 350 -2.14 -20.66 6.92
C LEU A 350 -1.38 -20.96 8.20
N ALA A 351 -0.12 -21.41 8.11
CA ALA A 351 0.74 -21.51 9.27
C ALA A 351 2.13 -20.90 9.05
N VAL A 352 2.69 -20.34 10.12
CA VAL A 352 4.04 -19.79 10.14
C VAL A 352 4.81 -20.28 11.37
N THR A 353 5.91 -21.02 11.14
CA THR A 353 6.85 -21.46 12.18
C THR A 353 8.28 -21.15 11.75
N GLY A 354 9.14 -20.73 12.67
CA GLY A 354 10.50 -20.30 12.32
C GLY A 354 11.31 -19.76 13.48
N ILE A 355 12.52 -19.31 13.16
CA ILE A 355 13.49 -18.75 14.12
C ILE A 355 13.61 -17.26 13.86
N ALA A 356 12.99 -16.43 14.71
CA ALA A 356 13.13 -14.97 14.59
C ALA A 356 14.41 -14.43 15.26
N GLY A 357 15.18 -15.25 16.00
CA GLY A 357 16.39 -14.81 16.72
C GLY A 357 16.12 -14.28 18.13
N PRO A 358 17.16 -13.84 18.87
CA PRO A 358 18.52 -13.56 18.38
C PRO A 358 19.40 -14.81 18.20
N THR A 359 19.01 -15.96 18.73
CA THR A 359 19.77 -17.21 18.59
C THR A 359 18.93 -18.30 17.91
N GLY A 360 19.59 -19.21 17.19
CA GLY A 360 18.96 -20.38 16.54
C GLY A 360 18.71 -21.54 17.51
N ILE A 361 19.44 -21.53 18.62
CA ILE A 361 19.36 -22.45 19.75
C ILE A 361 19.59 -21.65 21.04
N GLU A 362 19.22 -22.20 22.19
CA GLU A 362 19.54 -21.59 23.48
C GLU A 362 21.08 -21.47 23.62
N GLY A 363 21.60 -20.25 23.76
CA GLY A 363 23.03 -20.00 23.97
C GLY A 363 23.98 -20.11 22.77
N GLY A 364 23.50 -20.21 21.53
CA GLY A 364 24.40 -20.33 20.36
C GLY A 364 23.79 -20.13 18.97
N ILE A 365 24.63 -20.26 17.95
CA ILE A 365 24.25 -20.16 16.53
C ILE A 365 24.18 -21.56 15.94
N ASP A 366 22.99 -21.99 15.53
CA ASP A 366 22.82 -23.20 14.73
C ASP A 366 23.02 -22.87 13.25
N GLN A 367 24.12 -23.34 12.66
CA GLN A 367 24.42 -23.12 11.24
C GLN A 367 23.45 -23.85 10.30
N LYS A 368 22.83 -24.95 10.74
CA LYS A 368 21.84 -25.70 9.97
C LYS A 368 20.44 -25.07 10.09
N ARG A 369 20.14 -24.45 11.23
CA ARG A 369 18.90 -23.71 11.49
C ARG A 369 19.20 -22.26 11.90
N PRO A 370 19.65 -21.43 10.95
CA PRO A 370 20.04 -20.06 11.25
C PRO A 370 18.83 -19.21 11.67
N VAL A 371 19.11 -18.12 12.36
CA VAL A 371 18.14 -17.03 12.54
C VAL A 371 17.63 -16.59 11.18
N GLY A 372 16.31 -16.44 11.06
CA GLY A 372 15.62 -16.13 9.82
C GLY A 372 15.10 -17.34 9.04
N LEU A 373 15.42 -18.59 9.46
CA LEU A 373 14.81 -19.79 8.89
C LEU A 373 13.32 -19.87 9.27
N VAL A 374 12.44 -19.82 8.28
CA VAL A 374 10.99 -19.78 8.48
C VAL A 374 10.30 -20.66 7.45
N TYR A 375 9.32 -21.44 7.90
CA TYR A 375 8.43 -22.21 7.05
C TYR A 375 7.04 -21.58 7.08
N VAL A 376 6.50 -21.34 5.88
CA VAL A 376 5.13 -20.90 5.66
C VAL A 376 4.39 -22.02 4.94
N ALA A 377 3.29 -22.49 5.52
CA ALA A 377 2.45 -23.52 4.94
C ALA A 377 1.03 -23.03 4.66
N THR A 378 0.41 -23.60 3.63
CA THR A 378 -0.97 -23.34 3.25
C THR A 378 -1.68 -24.66 3.01
N ALA A 379 -2.87 -24.80 3.60
CA ALA A 379 -3.75 -25.95 3.51
C ALA A 379 -5.05 -25.53 2.82
N ILE A 380 -5.36 -26.12 1.66
CA ILE A 380 -6.63 -25.90 0.94
C ILE A 380 -7.18 -27.28 0.61
N ASN A 381 -8.34 -27.65 1.18
CA ASN A 381 -8.84 -29.03 1.13
C ASN A 381 -7.75 -30.03 1.56
N ASP A 382 -7.56 -31.16 0.89
CA ASP A 382 -6.50 -32.12 1.26
C ASP A 382 -5.10 -31.72 0.79
N ASP A 383 -4.96 -30.60 0.07
CA ASP A 383 -3.67 -30.15 -0.45
C ASP A 383 -2.89 -29.31 0.56
N LEU A 384 -1.68 -29.76 0.86
CA LEU A 384 -0.76 -29.12 1.81
C LEU A 384 0.54 -28.69 1.12
N GLU A 385 0.72 -27.38 1.00
CA GLU A 385 1.93 -26.78 0.44
C GLU A 385 2.72 -26.02 1.49
N CYS A 386 4.05 -26.01 1.34
CA CYS A 386 4.94 -25.30 2.25
C CYS A 386 6.12 -24.72 1.50
N LYS A 387 6.54 -23.53 1.92
CA LYS A 387 7.70 -22.82 1.41
C LYS A 387 8.65 -22.47 2.55
N GLU A 388 9.92 -22.76 2.34
CA GLU A 388 11.01 -22.31 3.19
C GLU A 388 11.45 -20.90 2.80
N TYR A 389 11.72 -20.07 3.80
CA TYR A 389 12.30 -18.74 3.68
C TYR A 389 13.52 -18.61 4.58
N ARG A 390 14.49 -17.81 4.13
CA ARG A 390 15.68 -17.42 4.88
C ARG A 390 15.77 -15.91 4.90
N PHE A 391 15.31 -15.31 6.00
CA PHE A 391 15.28 -13.88 6.18
C PHE A 391 16.54 -13.37 6.88
N PHE A 392 16.89 -12.11 6.61
CA PHE A 392 17.93 -11.39 7.33
C PHE A 392 17.31 -10.23 8.11
N GLY A 393 17.97 -9.82 9.19
CA GLY A 393 17.56 -8.68 10.00
C GLY A 393 17.33 -9.03 11.47
N SER A 394 16.90 -8.04 12.23
CA SER A 394 16.53 -8.17 13.64
C SER A 394 15.29 -9.04 13.82
N ARG A 395 15.05 -9.47 15.07
CA ARG A 395 13.87 -10.26 15.44
C ARG A 395 12.56 -9.62 15.00
N LEU A 396 12.43 -8.31 15.15
CA LEU A 396 11.19 -7.62 14.79
C LEU A 396 11.04 -7.50 13.26
N GLU A 397 12.12 -7.25 12.53
CA GLU A 397 12.12 -7.19 11.07
C GLU A 397 11.76 -8.54 10.46
N ILE A 398 12.38 -9.64 10.92
CA ILE A 398 12.05 -10.99 10.49
C ILE A 398 10.57 -11.27 10.72
N LYS A 399 10.04 -10.99 11.92
CA LYS A 399 8.63 -11.16 12.23
C LYS A 399 7.70 -10.35 11.31
N LYS A 400 8.04 -9.09 11.02
CA LYS A 400 7.27 -8.22 10.12
C LYS A 400 7.32 -8.69 8.67
N THR A 401 8.44 -9.24 8.21
CA THR A 401 8.56 -9.80 6.85
C THR A 401 7.78 -11.11 6.73
N CYS A 402 7.93 -12.00 7.72
CA CYS A 402 7.23 -13.29 7.78
C CYS A 402 5.72 -13.14 7.64
N ARG A 403 5.13 -12.14 8.33
CA ARG A 403 3.67 -11.98 8.32
C ARG A 403 3.13 -11.70 6.91
N LYS A 404 3.84 -10.87 6.13
CA LYS A 404 3.48 -10.52 4.76
C LYS A 404 3.74 -11.69 3.82
N CYS A 405 4.88 -12.36 3.95
CA CYS A 405 5.19 -13.57 3.17
C CYS A 405 4.16 -14.67 3.40
N GLY A 406 3.70 -14.83 4.64
CA GLY A 406 2.63 -15.76 5.01
C GLY A 406 1.37 -15.52 4.21
N ALA A 407 0.80 -14.33 4.35
CA ALA A 407 -0.45 -13.97 3.71
C ALA A 407 -0.34 -13.97 2.17
N GLU A 408 0.77 -13.47 1.62
CA GLU A 408 0.99 -13.43 0.17
C GLU A 408 1.15 -14.82 -0.43
N TYR A 409 1.91 -15.70 0.23
CA TYR A 409 2.08 -17.07 -0.24
C TYR A 409 0.73 -17.80 -0.29
N THR A 410 -0.11 -17.64 0.74
CA THR A 410 -1.46 -18.21 0.75
C THR A 410 -2.31 -17.69 -0.40
N LYS A 411 -2.28 -16.38 -0.68
CA LYS A 411 -2.96 -15.78 -1.84
C LYS A 411 -2.50 -16.42 -3.16
N ILE A 412 -1.19 -16.56 -3.37
CA ILE A 412 -0.62 -17.16 -4.59
C ILE A 412 -1.07 -18.62 -4.74
N ILE A 413 -1.02 -19.42 -3.67
CA ILE A 413 -1.46 -20.82 -3.69
C ILE A 413 -2.95 -20.92 -4.01
N PHE A 414 -3.77 -20.06 -3.41
CA PHE A 414 -5.21 -19.99 -3.70
C PHE A 414 -5.47 -19.68 -5.19
N ILE A 415 -4.92 -18.57 -5.71
CA ILE A 415 -5.12 -18.18 -7.12
C ILE A 415 -4.67 -19.30 -8.07
N ARG A 416 -3.50 -19.89 -7.82
CA ARG A 416 -2.97 -20.96 -8.67
C ARG A 416 -3.88 -22.18 -8.70
N LYS A 417 -4.48 -22.55 -7.57
CA LYS A 417 -5.40 -23.70 -7.49
C LYS A 417 -6.79 -23.37 -8.07
N SER A 418 -7.29 -22.15 -7.87
CA SER A 418 -8.53 -21.69 -8.49
C SER A 418 -8.43 -21.65 -10.01
N SER A 419 -7.33 -21.13 -10.58
CA SER A 419 -7.10 -21.11 -12.02
C SER A 419 -6.95 -22.50 -12.65
N LYS A 420 -6.31 -23.44 -11.95
CA LYS A 420 -6.25 -24.85 -12.39
C LYS A 420 -7.65 -25.49 -12.41
N THR A 421 -8.47 -25.21 -11.41
CA THR A 421 -9.84 -25.72 -11.34
C THR A 421 -10.67 -25.21 -12.51
N VAL A 422 -10.54 -23.91 -12.85
CA VAL A 422 -11.18 -23.31 -14.04
C VAL A 422 -10.67 -23.92 -15.35
N GLN A 423 -9.35 -24.15 -15.48
CA GLN A 423 -8.79 -24.82 -16.66
C GLN A 423 -9.28 -26.26 -16.79
N ILE A 424 -9.32 -27.03 -15.70
CA ILE A 424 -9.82 -28.42 -15.69
C ILE A 424 -11.31 -28.46 -16.03
N LEU A 425 -12.12 -27.56 -15.47
CA LEU A 425 -13.55 -27.45 -15.81
C LEU A 425 -13.75 -27.08 -17.28
N THR A 426 -12.99 -26.11 -17.80
CA THR A 426 -13.03 -25.73 -19.22
C THR A 426 -12.63 -26.90 -20.12
N TYR A 427 -11.57 -27.63 -19.76
CA TYR A 427 -11.10 -28.79 -20.51
C TYR A 427 -12.07 -29.97 -20.44
N ALA A 428 -12.69 -30.22 -19.27
CA ALA A 428 -13.69 -31.25 -19.07
C ALA A 428 -14.98 -30.96 -19.85
N VAL A 429 -15.43 -29.69 -19.89
CA VAL A 429 -16.54 -29.24 -20.74
C VAL A 429 -16.20 -29.45 -22.22
N THR A 430 -14.98 -29.11 -22.63
CA THR A 430 -14.52 -29.30 -24.02
C THR A 430 -14.44 -30.78 -24.41
N LEU A 431 -13.97 -31.65 -23.51
CA LEU A 431 -13.95 -33.10 -23.69
C LEU A 431 -15.36 -33.70 -23.74
N ARG A 432 -16.31 -33.22 -22.92
CA ARG A 432 -17.72 -33.66 -22.95
C ARG A 432 -18.43 -33.23 -24.23
N ILE A 433 -18.12 -32.05 -24.78
CA ILE A 433 -18.61 -31.62 -26.10
C ILE A 433 -18.08 -32.55 -27.20
N LYS A 434 -16.81 -32.96 -27.14
CA LYS A 434 -16.25 -33.97 -28.06
C LYS A 434 -16.88 -35.35 -27.91
N PHE A 435 -17.13 -35.81 -26.68
CA PHE A 435 -17.80 -37.11 -26.44
C PHE A 435 -19.27 -37.13 -26.86
N SER A 436 -20.00 -36.02 -26.67
CA SER A 436 -21.38 -35.91 -27.16
C SER A 436 -21.47 -35.82 -28.70
N SER A 437 -20.42 -35.32 -29.37
CA SER A 437 -20.32 -35.37 -30.84
C SER A 437 -19.94 -36.76 -31.42
N LEU A 438 -19.53 -37.71 -30.57
CA LEU A 438 -19.15 -39.08 -30.97
C LEU A 438 -20.25 -40.12 -30.67
N CYS A 439 -21.33 -39.75 -29.98
CA CYS A 439 -22.50 -40.60 -29.79
C CYS A 439 -23.56 -40.29 -30.85
N SER A 440 -23.72 -41.20 -31.80
CA SER A 440 -24.73 -41.15 -32.86
C SER A 440 -26.17 -41.09 -32.31
N PRO A 441 -27.07 -40.27 -32.87
CA PRO A 441 -28.46 -40.20 -32.46
C PRO A 441 -29.25 -41.35 -33.12
N SER A 442 -29.51 -42.43 -32.38
CA SER A 442 -30.45 -43.46 -32.81
C SER A 442 -31.46 -43.79 -31.72
N VAL A 443 -32.25 -42.79 -31.33
CA VAL A 443 -33.59 -43.01 -30.76
C VAL A 443 -34.55 -42.02 -31.40
N LYS A 444 -35.35 -42.51 -32.34
CA LYS A 444 -36.47 -41.76 -32.95
C LYS A 444 -37.55 -41.56 -31.88
N TYR A 445 -37.91 -40.31 -31.59
CA TYR A 445 -39.19 -39.98 -30.96
C TYR A 445 -40.05 -39.20 -31.96
N CYS A 446 -41.26 -39.73 -32.19
CA CYS A 446 -42.30 -39.22 -33.09
C CYS A 446 -43.07 -38.06 -32.40
N PRO A 447 -43.48 -36.99 -33.09
CA PRO A 447 -44.14 -35.86 -32.46
C PRO A 447 -45.66 -36.04 -32.50
N SER A 448 -46.34 -36.00 -31.34
CA SER A 448 -47.75 -35.65 -31.33
C SER A 448 -48.19 -34.95 -30.03
N THR A 449 -48.75 -33.76 -30.24
CA THR A 449 -49.78 -33.08 -29.46
C THR A 449 -49.51 -32.72 -28.00
N PHE A 450 -49.16 -31.45 -27.81
CA PHE A 450 -49.54 -30.67 -26.63
C PHE A 450 -51.07 -30.65 -26.49
N ARG A 451 -51.59 -31.15 -25.36
CA ARG A 451 -52.88 -30.71 -24.80
C ARG A 451 -52.70 -30.38 -23.33
N THR A 452 -53.10 -29.17 -23.00
CA THR A 452 -53.24 -28.60 -21.67
C THR A 452 -54.41 -29.25 -20.94
N HIS A 453 -54.21 -29.71 -19.70
CA HIS A 453 -55.27 -29.75 -18.69
C HIS A 453 -54.71 -29.55 -17.28
N SER A 454 -55.24 -28.53 -16.63
CA SER A 454 -55.25 -28.29 -15.19
C SER A 454 -56.03 -29.39 -14.47
N PHE A 455 -55.65 -29.78 -13.25
CA PHE A 455 -56.55 -29.97 -12.10
C PHE A 455 -55.78 -30.29 -10.80
N SER A 456 -56.52 -30.13 -9.71
CA SER A 456 -56.16 -29.75 -8.34
C SER A 456 -55.80 -30.87 -7.36
N LYS A 457 -55.28 -30.42 -6.21
CA LYS A 457 -55.25 -31.02 -4.85
C LYS A 457 -56.16 -32.25 -4.61
N THR A 458 -55.56 -33.31 -4.05
CA THR A 458 -56.12 -34.06 -2.90
C THR A 458 -55.05 -34.91 -2.21
N THR A 459 -55.10 -34.92 -0.88
CA THR A 459 -54.35 -35.74 0.08
C THR A 459 -54.87 -37.18 0.13
N HIS A 460 -54.00 -38.19 0.07
CA HIS A 460 -54.12 -39.43 0.86
C HIS A 460 -52.82 -40.25 0.86
N SER A 461 -52.50 -40.75 2.05
CA SER A 461 -51.39 -41.64 2.39
C SER A 461 -51.64 -43.07 1.89
N TYR A 462 -50.71 -43.64 1.12
CA TYR A 462 -50.47 -45.08 1.07
C TYR A 462 -49.00 -45.36 0.76
N SER A 463 -48.42 -46.28 1.52
CA SER A 463 -47.06 -46.77 1.31
C SER A 463 -47.02 -47.64 0.05
N LEU A 464 -46.08 -47.34 -0.86
CA LEU A 464 -45.66 -48.26 -1.91
C LEU A 464 -44.23 -47.90 -2.33
N LYS A 465 -43.30 -48.81 -2.00
CA LYS A 465 -41.98 -48.91 -2.60
C LYS A 465 -42.10 -48.75 -4.12
N ARG A 466 -41.51 -47.70 -4.68
CA ARG A 466 -41.15 -47.63 -6.10
C ARG A 466 -40.01 -46.65 -6.31
N THR A 467 -38.90 -47.20 -6.77
CA THR A 467 -37.75 -46.56 -7.40
C THR A 467 -38.16 -45.38 -8.27
N LEU A 468 -37.87 -44.16 -7.81
CA LEU A 468 -37.73 -42.98 -8.65
C LEU A 468 -36.26 -42.89 -9.06
N SER A 469 -36.03 -42.95 -10.36
CA SER A 469 -34.72 -43.06 -10.98
C SER A 469 -33.86 -41.81 -10.74
N ASP A 470 -32.58 -42.03 -10.43
CA ASP A 470 -31.51 -41.03 -10.39
C ASP A 470 -31.45 -40.12 -11.63
N SER A 471 -32.07 -40.53 -12.74
CA SER A 471 -32.10 -39.77 -13.99
C SER A 471 -32.83 -38.43 -13.89
N TYR A 472 -33.89 -38.29 -13.09
CA TYR A 472 -34.65 -37.04 -13.03
C TYR A 472 -33.99 -35.98 -12.15
N PHE A 473 -33.36 -36.39 -11.04
CA PHE A 473 -32.56 -35.50 -10.21
C PHE A 473 -31.28 -35.09 -10.95
N HIS A 474 -30.64 -36.02 -11.66
CA HIS A 474 -29.48 -35.71 -12.46
C HIS A 474 -29.81 -34.77 -13.63
N ASN A 475 -30.93 -34.98 -14.33
CA ASN A 475 -31.37 -34.09 -15.41
C ASN A 475 -31.80 -32.70 -14.92
N PHE A 476 -32.39 -32.59 -13.71
CA PHE A 476 -32.72 -31.30 -13.11
C PHE A 476 -31.45 -30.52 -12.72
N VAL A 477 -30.49 -31.18 -12.07
CA VAL A 477 -29.18 -30.60 -11.75
C VAL A 477 -28.40 -30.21 -13.02
N LEU A 478 -28.44 -31.05 -14.06
CA LEU A 478 -27.87 -30.75 -15.37
C LEU A 478 -28.55 -29.54 -16.02
N CYS A 479 -29.87 -29.43 -15.95
CA CYS A 479 -30.59 -28.28 -16.51
C CYS A 479 -30.23 -26.99 -15.77
N CYS A 480 -30.17 -27.01 -14.44
CA CYS A 480 -29.72 -25.86 -13.63
C CYS A 480 -28.28 -25.45 -13.93
N ILE A 481 -27.35 -26.41 -14.07
CA ILE A 481 -25.96 -26.13 -14.43
C ILE A 481 -25.85 -25.56 -15.85
N THR A 482 -26.65 -26.06 -16.80
CA THR A 482 -26.62 -25.58 -18.19
C THR A 482 -27.16 -24.15 -18.30
N VAL A 483 -28.23 -23.83 -17.57
CA VAL A 483 -28.80 -22.47 -17.50
C VAL A 483 -27.83 -21.51 -16.80
N PHE A 484 -27.16 -21.96 -15.73
CA PHE A 484 -26.15 -21.16 -15.03
C PHE A 484 -24.93 -20.85 -15.90
N LEU A 485 -24.47 -21.83 -16.70
CA LEU A 485 -23.39 -21.64 -17.67
C LEU A 485 -23.78 -20.75 -18.85
N GLN A 486 -25.05 -20.80 -19.31
CA GLN A 486 -25.57 -19.89 -20.32
C GLN A 486 -25.63 -18.44 -19.82
N LEU A 487 -26.02 -18.23 -18.56
CA LEU A 487 -26.03 -16.91 -17.94
C LEU A 487 -24.61 -16.35 -17.79
N LEU A 488 -23.65 -17.17 -17.36
CA LEU A 488 -22.23 -16.77 -17.29
C LEU A 488 -21.66 -16.42 -18.66
N TRP A 489 -22.03 -17.17 -19.70
CA TRP A 489 -21.61 -16.89 -21.08
C TRP A 489 -22.23 -15.59 -21.63
N GLN A 490 -23.49 -15.30 -21.30
CA GLN A 490 -24.13 -14.04 -21.68
C GLN A 490 -23.52 -12.84 -20.96
N VAL A 491 -23.19 -12.97 -19.68
CA VAL A 491 -22.48 -11.93 -18.90
C VAL A 491 -21.06 -11.70 -19.45
N PHE A 492 -20.37 -12.76 -19.89
CA PHE A 492 -19.06 -12.66 -20.53
C PHE A 492 -19.12 -11.95 -21.89
N ILE A 493 -20.15 -12.21 -22.70
CA ILE A 493 -20.36 -11.51 -23.99
C ILE A 493 -20.74 -10.03 -23.79
N LEU A 494 -21.51 -9.71 -22.75
CA LEU A 494 -21.92 -8.33 -22.45
C LEU A 494 -20.79 -7.45 -21.90
N ASN A 495 -19.73 -8.04 -21.32
CA ASN A 495 -18.54 -7.32 -20.84
C ASN A 495 -17.41 -7.20 -21.88
N MET A 496 -17.59 -7.72 -23.10
CA MET A 496 -16.63 -7.57 -24.22
C MET A 496 -17.12 -6.62 -25.33
N LYS A 497 -18.07 -5.74 -25.02
CA LYS A 497 -18.38 -4.52 -25.77
C LYS A 497 -18.28 -3.34 -24.84
#